data_AF-A0A819UJF3-F1
#
_entry.id   AF-A0A819UJF3-F1
#
_cell.length_a   1.000
_cell.length_b   1.000
_cell.length_c   1.000
_cell.angle_alpha   90.00
_cell.angle_beta   90.00
_cell.angle_gamma   90.00
#
_symmetry.space_group_name_H-M   'P 1'
#
loop_
_entity.id
_entity.type
_entity.pdbx_description
1 polymer ?
#
loop_
_entity_poly.entity_id
_entity_poly.type
_entity_poly.pdbx_seq_one_letter_code
_entity_poly.pdbx_strand_id
1 'polypeptide(L)'
;MVYAQSEILQKEVFLFERIDIAGQKSLKHLSAICFLRPTEENIQALVRELHDPKYGNYFIYFTNFVEMSDIKSLAEADEFECVRIVQEYYADYLAINPHLYSLNISNTYQQNCEWNDNFLRRTVQGLVSVLLSLRKKSATIRYQKSSNMARILADKLSSTLKRQVDFTASNPNDINQTNVLIVDRREDAITPLLNQWTYQAMVHELIGIKNNRVSLSQVPGITKELEEVIMNAEYDEFYANNLFSNFGEIATNIKGLMEHFQEKHKSQSKIESIGDMKTFIENYPQFKKLSGTVSKHVTIVSELSRLVGLYNLLEVSETEQHLVCQGDHNDVVQKIKRLIKNDKIRDLDILRLLSLYALRYERHASNELNTLKYETQKHRKLPDKYIQFLQAILEYGGLKFRQADLFNTQTPMAITRQFIRGLRGVDNVYAQHVPLIKDLIDQLLRGKLKDTSYPNVNAKDQIYQQNLSLQQGQIIKPSEIIIYVIGGVTYEESYHIQLMNKQSARILLGGSYIHNFPSFIDEVLVAVPSSLSAASNELLSSKRR
;
A
#
# COMPACT_ATOMS: atom_id res chain seq x y z
N MET A 1 -8.45 12.65 -2.05
CA MET A 1 -8.13 11.49 -2.91
C MET A 1 -9.24 11.18 -3.87
N VAL A 2 -10.51 11.19 -3.43
CA VAL A 2 -11.66 10.89 -4.31
C VAL A 2 -12.15 12.14 -5.06
N TYR A 3 -12.24 13.29 -4.40
CA TYR A 3 -12.71 14.53 -5.02
C TYR A 3 -11.71 15.67 -4.87
N ALA A 4 -11.65 16.53 -5.88
CA ALA A 4 -10.97 17.81 -5.83
C ALA A 4 -11.85 18.87 -5.15
N GLN A 5 -11.22 19.86 -4.52
CA GLN A 5 -11.94 20.97 -3.87
C GLN A 5 -12.85 21.70 -4.87
N SER A 6 -12.43 21.83 -6.12
CA SER A 6 -13.22 22.45 -7.20
C SER A 6 -14.52 21.72 -7.50
N GLU A 7 -14.55 20.39 -7.44
CA GLU A 7 -15.77 19.61 -7.70
C GLU A 7 -16.74 19.69 -6.54
N ILE A 8 -16.22 19.65 -5.32
CA ILE A 8 -17.03 19.81 -4.12
C ILE A 8 -17.62 21.23 -4.05
N LEU A 9 -16.87 22.24 -4.49
CA LEU A 9 -17.34 23.62 -4.61
C LEU A 9 -18.49 23.76 -5.64
N GLN A 10 -18.46 23.01 -6.74
CA GLN A 10 -19.57 22.95 -7.70
C GLN A 10 -20.84 22.31 -7.11
N LYS A 11 -20.73 21.63 -5.96
CA LYS A 11 -21.85 21.11 -5.17
C LYS A 11 -22.21 22.02 -3.99
N GLU A 12 -21.83 23.29 -4.07
CA GLU A 12 -22.17 24.34 -3.09
C GLU A 12 -21.62 24.08 -1.68
N VAL A 13 -20.51 23.34 -1.58
CA VAL A 13 -19.77 23.16 -0.33
C VAL A 13 -18.57 24.10 -0.36
N PHE A 14 -18.67 25.20 0.41
CA PHE A 14 -17.72 26.31 0.37
C PHE A 14 -16.63 26.24 1.45
N LEU A 15 -16.91 25.54 2.55
CA LEU A 15 -16.04 25.49 3.74
C LEU A 15 -15.74 24.04 4.12
N PHE A 16 -14.51 23.80 4.57
CA PHE A 16 -14.05 22.51 5.08
C PHE A 16 -13.44 22.72 6.45
N GLU A 17 -14.01 22.05 7.44
CA GLU A 17 -13.57 22.13 8.83
C GLU A 17 -13.39 20.73 9.39
N ARG A 18 -12.46 20.59 10.34
CA ARG A 18 -12.37 19.38 11.15
C ARG A 18 -13.20 19.57 12.40
N ILE A 19 -13.98 18.56 12.78
CA ILE A 19 -14.88 18.62 13.93
C ILE A 19 -14.15 18.75 15.28
N ASP A 20 -12.89 18.35 15.34
CA ASP A 20 -12.06 18.46 16.54
C ASP A 20 -11.42 19.84 16.73
N ILE A 21 -11.52 20.73 15.74
CA ILE A 21 -11.05 22.12 15.83
C ILE A 21 -12.22 23.00 16.27
N ALA A 22 -12.03 23.74 17.35
CA ALA A 22 -13.01 24.72 17.81
C ALA A 22 -13.12 25.87 16.80
N GLY A 23 -14.16 25.84 15.95
CA GLY A 23 -14.53 26.96 15.08
C GLY A 23 -14.93 28.19 15.90
N GLN A 24 -14.48 29.39 15.49
CA GLN A 24 -14.68 30.63 16.25
C GLN A 24 -15.95 31.41 15.91
N LYS A 25 -16.68 31.07 14.84
CA LYS A 25 -17.83 31.86 14.37
C LYS A 25 -19.07 30.99 14.14
N SER A 26 -20.20 31.43 14.70
CA SER A 26 -21.52 30.87 14.40
C SER A 26 -21.96 31.26 12.98
N LEU A 27 -22.40 30.28 12.19
CA LEU A 27 -22.78 30.41 10.78
C LEU A 27 -24.16 29.76 10.55
N LYS A 28 -25.17 30.19 11.32
CA LYS A 28 -26.53 29.61 11.33
C LYS A 28 -27.28 29.62 9.99
N HIS A 29 -26.86 30.44 9.04
CA HIS A 29 -27.42 30.47 7.69
C HIS A 29 -26.88 29.35 6.78
N LEU A 30 -25.83 28.64 7.22
CA LEU A 30 -25.25 27.51 6.51
C LEU A 30 -25.74 26.18 7.09
N SER A 31 -25.71 25.14 6.25
CA SER A 31 -25.92 23.76 6.67
C SER A 31 -24.58 23.04 6.72
N ALA A 32 -24.41 22.17 7.72
CA ALA A 32 -23.23 21.34 7.88
C ALA A 32 -23.47 19.92 7.35
N ILE A 33 -22.47 19.39 6.63
CA ILE A 33 -22.38 17.99 6.27
C ILE A 33 -21.27 17.38 7.11
N CYS A 34 -21.63 16.54 8.08
CA CYS A 34 -20.68 15.84 8.93
C CYS A 34 -20.38 14.48 8.31
N PHE A 35 -19.17 14.28 7.79
CA PHE A 35 -18.72 12.98 7.25
C PHE A 35 -17.62 12.41 8.13
N LEU A 36 -17.98 11.46 9.01
CA LEU A 36 -17.15 11.08 10.15
C LEU A 36 -17.07 9.56 10.32
N ARG A 37 -15.95 9.06 10.83
CA ARG A 37 -15.90 7.70 11.37
C ARG A 37 -16.69 7.67 12.68
N PRO A 38 -17.49 6.63 12.99
CA PRO A 38 -18.18 6.49 14.27
C PRO A 38 -17.19 6.00 15.35
N THR A 39 -16.21 6.84 15.70
CA THR A 39 -15.31 6.60 16.84
C THR A 39 -15.79 7.39 18.04
N GLU A 40 -15.44 6.93 19.24
CA GLU A 40 -15.82 7.61 20.49
C GLU A 40 -15.45 9.09 20.47
N GLU A 41 -14.26 9.42 19.97
CA GLU A 41 -13.79 10.81 19.88
C GLU A 41 -14.63 11.66 18.93
N ASN A 42 -15.02 11.11 17.77
CA ASN A 42 -15.84 11.81 16.79
C ASN A 42 -17.29 11.95 17.27
N ILE A 43 -17.83 10.94 17.95
CA ILE A 43 -19.16 11.00 18.55
C ILE A 43 -19.18 12.07 19.64
N GLN A 44 -18.20 12.09 20.54
CA GLN A 44 -18.09 13.13 21.58
C GLN A 44 -17.89 14.54 21.00
N ALA A 45 -17.13 14.67 19.91
CA ALA A 45 -16.98 15.95 19.21
C ALA A 45 -18.30 16.41 18.59
N LEU A 46 -19.08 15.49 18.02
CA LEU A 46 -20.39 15.78 17.44
C LEU A 46 -21.44 16.10 18.51
N VAL A 47 -21.44 15.40 19.65
CA VAL A 47 -22.28 15.75 20.81
C VAL A 47 -21.99 17.17 21.29
N ARG A 48 -20.71 17.55 21.43
CA ARG A 48 -20.34 18.92 21.80
C ARG A 48 -20.78 19.95 20.76
N GLU A 49 -20.69 19.61 19.48
CA GLU A 49 -21.16 20.47 18.39
C GLU A 49 -22.68 20.63 18.40
N LEU A 50 -23.46 19.59 18.72
CA LEU A 50 -24.92 19.67 18.76
C LEU A 50 -25.46 20.40 20.01
N HIS A 51 -24.73 20.36 21.13
CA HIS A 51 -25.06 21.14 22.32
C HIS A 51 -24.95 22.65 22.12
N ASP A 52 -24.00 23.12 21.30
CA ASP A 52 -23.86 24.53 20.91
C ASP A 52 -23.69 24.62 19.38
N PRO A 53 -24.79 24.44 18.61
CA PRO A 53 -24.68 24.27 17.18
C PRO A 53 -24.16 25.54 16.52
N LYS A 54 -23.14 25.42 15.67
CA LYS A 54 -22.63 26.54 14.87
C LYS A 54 -23.44 26.78 13.61
N TYR A 55 -24.07 25.74 13.07
CA TYR A 55 -24.80 25.75 11.81
C TYR A 55 -26.30 25.64 12.04
N GLY A 56 -27.10 25.93 11.00
CA GLY A 56 -28.57 25.90 11.10
C GLY A 56 -29.16 24.50 10.98
N ASN A 57 -28.55 23.66 10.15
CA ASN A 57 -28.95 22.27 9.94
C ASN A 57 -27.72 21.35 9.86
N TYR A 58 -27.87 20.10 10.31
CA TYR A 58 -26.82 19.08 10.27
C TYR A 58 -27.28 17.85 9.49
N PHE A 59 -26.44 17.42 8.55
CA PHE A 59 -26.59 16.17 7.80
C PHE A 59 -25.41 15.27 8.17
N ILE A 60 -25.67 14.25 8.99
CA ILE A 60 -24.65 13.40 9.59
C ILE A 60 -24.54 12.10 8.79
N TYR A 61 -23.33 11.84 8.29
CA TYR A 61 -22.97 10.65 7.54
C TYR A 61 -21.82 9.93 8.25
N PHE A 62 -22.07 8.71 8.73
CA PHE A 62 -21.04 7.87 9.33
C PHE A 62 -20.38 6.96 8.30
N THR A 63 -19.06 6.85 8.32
CA THR A 63 -18.33 6.02 7.33
C THR A 63 -18.51 4.50 7.54
N ASN A 64 -19.09 4.10 8.68
CA ASN A 64 -19.27 2.72 9.09
C ASN A 64 -20.53 2.58 9.96
N PHE A 65 -20.78 1.37 10.46
CA PHE A 65 -21.88 1.10 11.40
C PHE A 65 -21.79 1.98 12.64
N VAL A 66 -22.93 2.51 13.05
CA VAL A 66 -23.08 3.30 14.28
C VAL A 66 -23.91 2.54 15.31
N GLU A 67 -23.44 2.51 16.56
CA GLU A 67 -24.15 1.82 17.62
C GLU A 67 -25.38 2.61 18.08
N MET A 68 -26.44 1.91 18.49
CA MET A 68 -27.68 2.58 18.93
C MET A 68 -27.49 3.47 20.17
N SER A 69 -26.48 3.20 21.00
CA SER A 69 -26.11 4.07 22.12
C SER A 69 -25.59 5.43 21.66
N ASP A 70 -24.82 5.45 20.57
CA ASP A 70 -24.24 6.67 20.02
C ASP A 70 -25.34 7.52 19.39
N ILE A 71 -26.28 6.89 18.67
CA ILE A 71 -27.47 7.55 18.13
C ILE A 71 -28.30 8.20 19.23
N LYS A 72 -28.53 7.50 20.36
CA LYS A 72 -29.24 8.06 21.51
C LYS A 72 -28.51 9.27 22.09
N SER A 73 -27.19 9.17 22.26
CA SER A 73 -26.36 10.26 22.78
C SER A 73 -26.42 11.50 21.89
N LEU A 74 -26.43 11.32 20.57
CA LEU A 74 -26.58 12.43 19.60
C LEU A 74 -27.98 13.04 19.65
N ALA A 75 -29.02 12.20 19.80
CA ALA A 75 -30.40 12.68 19.90
C ALA A 75 -30.65 13.47 21.20
N GLU A 76 -30.06 13.06 22.32
CA GLU A 76 -30.12 13.79 23.59
C GLU A 76 -29.39 15.13 23.52
N ALA A 77 -28.31 15.22 22.73
CA ALA A 77 -27.53 16.44 22.56
C ALA A 77 -28.17 17.47 21.60
N ASP A 78 -29.07 17.04 20.70
CA ASP A 78 -29.72 17.91 19.71
C ASP A 78 -30.93 18.67 20.28
N GLU A 79 -30.72 19.46 21.34
CA GLU A 79 -31.77 20.26 22.00
C GLU A 79 -32.40 21.31 21.06
N PHE A 80 -31.68 21.71 20.01
CA PHE A 80 -32.12 22.70 19.03
C PHE A 80 -32.80 22.07 17.80
N GLU A 81 -32.99 20.75 17.78
CA GLU A 81 -33.60 19.99 16.69
C GLU A 81 -33.00 20.37 15.31
N CYS A 82 -31.68 20.45 15.24
CA CYS A 82 -30.95 20.90 14.05
C CYS A 82 -30.51 19.74 13.15
N VAL A 83 -30.50 18.49 13.64
CA VAL A 83 -30.19 17.31 12.84
C VAL A 83 -31.35 17.00 11.88
N ARG A 84 -31.02 16.78 10.60
CA ARG A 84 -31.99 16.46 9.54
C ARG A 84 -31.87 15.04 9.05
N ILE A 85 -30.65 14.52 8.96
CA ILE A 85 -30.34 13.18 8.45
C ILE A 85 -29.24 12.58 9.31
N VAL A 86 -29.40 11.31 9.65
CA VAL A 86 -28.31 10.44 10.12
C VAL A 86 -28.29 9.22 9.21
N GLN A 87 -27.18 9.00 8.52
CA GLN A 87 -27.06 7.91 7.56
C GLN A 87 -25.68 7.24 7.63
N GLU A 88 -25.65 5.93 7.45
CA GLU A 88 -24.41 5.18 7.24
C GLU A 88 -24.03 5.22 5.76
N TYR A 89 -22.79 5.59 5.47
CA TYR A 89 -22.20 5.62 4.14
C TYR A 89 -20.85 4.90 4.16
N TYR A 90 -20.83 3.64 3.72
CA TYR A 90 -19.67 2.74 3.84
C TYR A 90 -18.48 3.16 2.96
N ALA A 91 -17.70 4.14 3.41
CA ALA A 91 -16.49 4.63 2.77
C ALA A 91 -15.36 4.82 3.80
N ASP A 92 -15.06 3.76 4.56
CA ASP A 92 -14.08 3.74 5.65
C ASP A 92 -12.69 3.23 5.22
N TYR A 93 -12.28 3.58 4.01
CA TYR A 93 -11.02 3.20 3.39
C TYR A 93 -10.56 4.25 2.37
N LEU A 94 -9.28 4.21 2.04
CA LEU A 94 -8.65 5.10 1.06
C LEU A 94 -8.57 4.39 -0.30
N ALA A 95 -9.37 4.82 -1.28
CA ALA A 95 -9.27 4.36 -2.68
C ALA A 95 -8.09 5.03 -3.39
N ILE A 96 -7.08 4.25 -3.77
CA ILE A 96 -5.81 4.76 -4.30
C ILE A 96 -5.78 4.66 -5.82
N ASN A 97 -6.02 3.46 -6.34
CA ASN A 97 -6.23 3.16 -7.76
C ASN A 97 -7.54 2.34 -7.88
N PRO A 98 -8.14 2.18 -9.07
CA PRO A 98 -9.38 1.40 -9.24
C PRO A 98 -9.32 -0.04 -8.69
N HIS A 99 -8.13 -0.62 -8.60
CA HIS A 99 -7.86 -1.97 -8.08
C HIS A 99 -7.04 -1.97 -6.78
N LEU A 100 -6.81 -0.81 -6.15
CA LEU A 100 -5.97 -0.67 -4.95
C LEU A 100 -6.64 0.22 -3.89
N TYR A 101 -6.75 -0.28 -2.67
CA TYR A 101 -7.15 0.51 -1.49
C TYR A 101 -6.19 0.34 -0.32
N SER A 102 -6.26 1.27 0.63
CA SER A 102 -5.51 1.24 1.89
C SER A 102 -6.43 1.59 3.06
N LEU A 103 -6.21 0.98 4.22
CA LEU A 103 -6.89 1.42 5.46
C LEU A 103 -6.15 2.56 6.18
N ASN A 104 -4.95 2.90 5.70
CA ASN A 104 -4.05 3.90 6.27
C ASN A 104 -3.71 3.64 7.74
N ILE A 105 -3.45 2.38 8.06
CA ILE A 105 -3.03 1.89 9.38
C ILE A 105 -1.55 1.52 9.27
N SER A 106 -0.68 2.43 9.69
CA SER A 106 0.75 2.12 9.86
C SER A 106 0.99 1.40 11.19
N ASN A 107 2.01 0.56 11.27
CA ASN A 107 2.40 -0.20 12.45
C ASN A 107 1.26 -1.10 12.94
N THR A 108 0.74 -1.91 12.01
CA THR A 108 -0.40 -2.80 12.25
C THR A 108 -0.04 -3.91 13.24
N TYR A 109 1.21 -4.37 13.19
CA TYR A 109 1.74 -5.32 14.16
C TYR A 109 2.05 -4.62 15.49
N GLN A 110 1.66 -5.24 16.59
CA GLN A 110 2.29 -5.01 17.88
C GLN A 110 3.52 -5.89 18.04
N GLN A 111 4.24 -5.69 19.14
CA GLN A 111 5.33 -6.55 19.57
C GLN A 111 4.95 -8.03 19.47
N ASN A 112 5.89 -8.84 18.96
CA ASN A 112 5.74 -10.26 18.67
C ASN A 112 4.78 -10.56 17.50
N CYS A 113 4.55 -9.58 16.62
CA CYS A 113 3.70 -9.72 15.43
C CYS A 113 2.27 -10.17 15.78
N GLU A 114 1.67 -9.49 16.75
CA GLU A 114 0.29 -9.71 17.22
C GLU A 114 -0.62 -8.52 16.90
N TRP A 115 -1.94 -8.73 17.03
CA TRP A 115 -2.92 -7.67 16.86
C TRP A 115 -2.97 -6.75 18.08
N ASN A 116 -2.94 -5.44 17.84
CA ASN A 116 -3.61 -4.51 18.75
C ASN A 116 -5.13 -4.62 18.56
N ASP A 117 -5.90 -4.64 19.65
CA ASP A 117 -7.37 -4.74 19.57
C ASP A 117 -8.02 -3.59 18.79
N ASN A 118 -7.50 -2.35 18.93
CA ASN A 118 -7.99 -1.21 18.16
C ASN A 118 -7.68 -1.36 16.68
N PHE A 119 -6.47 -1.80 16.31
CA PHE A 119 -6.12 -2.02 14.91
C PHE A 119 -6.90 -3.19 14.30
N LEU A 120 -7.11 -4.27 15.04
CA LEU A 120 -7.94 -5.38 14.58
C LEU A 120 -9.40 -4.93 14.34
N ARG A 121 -9.99 -4.20 15.30
CA ARG A 121 -11.34 -3.62 15.14
C ARG A 121 -11.41 -2.67 13.95
N ARG A 122 -10.43 -1.77 13.80
CA ARG A 122 -10.33 -0.83 12.68
C ARG A 122 -10.22 -1.56 11.34
N THR A 123 -9.44 -2.64 11.28
CA THR A 123 -9.26 -3.45 10.08
C THR A 123 -10.55 -4.17 9.70
N VAL A 124 -11.26 -4.76 10.66
CA VAL A 124 -12.57 -5.39 10.44
C VAL A 124 -13.56 -4.35 9.90
N GLN A 125 -13.67 -3.19 10.54
CA GLN A 125 -14.52 -2.08 10.08
C GLN A 125 -14.20 -1.67 8.63
N GLY A 126 -12.92 -1.51 8.29
CA GLY A 126 -12.50 -1.15 6.94
C GLY A 126 -12.86 -2.21 5.90
N LEU A 127 -12.62 -3.49 6.19
CA LEU A 127 -12.96 -4.59 5.28
C LEU A 127 -14.47 -4.74 5.08
N VAL A 128 -15.25 -4.60 6.15
CA VAL A 128 -16.71 -4.59 6.05
C VAL A 128 -17.18 -3.43 5.18
N SER A 129 -16.62 -2.23 5.36
CA SER A 129 -16.93 -1.08 4.52
C SER A 129 -16.59 -1.32 3.05
N VAL A 130 -15.45 -1.96 2.73
CA VAL A 130 -15.08 -2.33 1.35
C VAL A 130 -16.10 -3.31 0.75
N LEU A 131 -16.51 -4.32 1.50
CA LEU A 131 -17.49 -5.30 1.02
C LEU A 131 -18.85 -4.64 0.75
N LEU A 132 -19.33 -3.79 1.67
CA LEU A 132 -20.62 -3.14 1.55
C LEU A 132 -20.65 -2.06 0.45
N SER A 133 -19.58 -1.31 0.26
CA SER A 133 -19.47 -0.33 -0.83
C SER A 133 -19.54 -0.98 -2.21
N LEU A 134 -18.95 -2.18 -2.34
CA LEU A 134 -19.02 -3.02 -3.54
C LEU A 134 -20.33 -3.84 -3.64
N ARG A 135 -21.25 -3.64 -2.70
CA ARG A 135 -22.52 -4.38 -2.58
C ARG A 135 -22.34 -5.90 -2.47
N LYS A 136 -21.23 -6.34 -1.87
CA LYS A 136 -20.89 -7.74 -1.63
C LYS A 136 -21.34 -8.16 -0.25
N LYS A 137 -22.59 -8.59 -0.15
CA LYS A 137 -23.17 -9.07 1.11
C LYS A 137 -22.67 -10.47 1.47
N SER A 138 -22.46 -11.34 0.47
CA SER A 138 -21.95 -12.70 0.66
C SER A 138 -20.57 -12.85 0.02
N ALA A 139 -19.59 -13.34 0.80
CA ALA A 139 -18.25 -13.62 0.30
C ALA A 139 -17.66 -14.87 0.95
N THR A 140 -16.92 -15.64 0.17
CA THR A 140 -16.11 -16.75 0.66
C THR A 140 -14.82 -16.18 1.27
N ILE A 141 -14.66 -16.27 2.60
CA ILE A 141 -13.49 -15.74 3.31
C ILE A 141 -12.47 -16.86 3.50
N ARG A 142 -11.31 -16.71 2.86
CA ARG A 142 -10.14 -17.58 3.00
C ARG A 142 -9.01 -16.82 3.70
N TYR A 143 -8.19 -17.53 4.46
CA TYR A 143 -7.10 -16.91 5.19
C TYR A 143 -5.85 -17.79 5.19
N GLN A 144 -4.67 -17.16 5.25
CA GLN A 144 -3.40 -17.86 5.40
C GLN A 144 -3.31 -18.56 6.76
N LYS A 145 -3.32 -19.90 6.78
CA LYS A 145 -3.36 -20.71 8.01
C LYS A 145 -2.15 -20.51 8.92
N SER A 146 -0.98 -20.24 8.36
CA SER A 146 0.25 -19.98 9.13
C SER A 146 0.24 -18.67 9.89
N SER A 147 -0.66 -17.74 9.56
CA SER A 147 -0.81 -16.48 10.29
C SER A 147 -1.98 -16.56 11.27
N ASN A 148 -1.67 -16.55 12.56
CA ASN A 148 -2.69 -16.43 13.60
C ASN A 148 -3.47 -15.10 13.47
N MET A 149 -2.79 -14.03 13.04
CA MET A 149 -3.44 -12.74 12.79
C MET A 149 -4.46 -12.84 11.65
N ALA A 150 -4.12 -13.52 10.55
CA ALA A 150 -5.04 -13.75 9.43
C ALA A 150 -6.27 -14.55 9.86
N ARG A 151 -6.08 -15.61 10.65
CA ARG A 151 -7.18 -16.41 11.21
C ARG A 151 -8.11 -15.56 12.07
N ILE A 152 -7.58 -14.82 13.04
CA ILE A 152 -8.38 -13.97 13.94
C ILE A 152 -9.16 -12.91 13.14
N LEU A 153 -8.52 -12.28 12.15
CA LEU A 153 -9.18 -11.29 11.30
C LEU A 153 -10.31 -11.93 10.48
N ALA A 154 -10.08 -13.10 9.91
CA ALA A 154 -11.06 -13.81 9.11
C ALA A 154 -12.28 -14.26 9.95
N ASP A 155 -12.04 -14.79 11.14
CA ASP A 155 -13.07 -15.18 12.11
C ASP A 155 -13.92 -13.96 12.52
N LYS A 156 -13.27 -12.84 12.90
CA LYS A 156 -13.97 -11.61 13.29
C LYS A 156 -14.75 -11.01 12.11
N LEU A 157 -14.16 -10.94 10.91
CA LEU A 157 -14.84 -10.45 9.71
C LEU A 157 -16.10 -11.27 9.40
N SER A 158 -16.00 -12.60 9.42
CA SER A 158 -17.14 -13.49 9.20
C SER A 158 -18.23 -13.27 10.25
N SER A 159 -17.87 -13.20 11.53
CA SER A 159 -18.84 -12.97 12.62
C SER A 159 -19.54 -11.61 12.54
N THR A 160 -18.79 -10.55 12.17
CA THR A 160 -19.34 -9.20 12.03
C THR A 160 -20.30 -9.10 10.86
N LEU A 161 -19.95 -9.67 9.71
CA LEU A 161 -20.85 -9.72 8.55
C LEU A 161 -22.13 -10.47 8.90
N LYS A 162 -22.05 -11.66 9.51
CA LYS A 162 -23.21 -12.46 9.96
C LYS A 162 -24.15 -11.68 10.90
N ARG A 163 -23.61 -10.78 11.72
CA ARG A 163 -24.38 -9.98 12.68
C ARG A 163 -25.00 -8.73 12.07
N GLN A 164 -24.26 -8.02 11.23
CA GLN A 164 -24.61 -6.67 10.78
C GLN A 164 -25.24 -6.63 9.38
N VAL A 165 -25.12 -7.70 8.60
CA VAL A 165 -25.65 -7.77 7.24
C VAL A 165 -26.79 -8.78 7.21
N ASP A 166 -27.96 -8.32 6.80
CA ASP A 166 -29.08 -9.23 6.54
C ASP A 166 -28.83 -10.00 5.24
N PHE A 167 -28.63 -11.32 5.38
CA PHE A 167 -28.37 -12.25 4.28
C PHE A 167 -29.65 -12.77 3.62
N THR A 168 -30.84 -12.54 4.21
CA THR A 168 -32.12 -13.10 3.73
C THR A 168 -32.49 -12.64 2.32
N ALA A 169 -31.93 -11.51 1.85
CA ALA A 169 -32.12 -10.97 0.51
C ALA A 169 -31.00 -11.33 -0.50
N SER A 170 -30.02 -12.16 -0.12
CA SER A 170 -28.91 -12.54 -1.01
C SER A 170 -29.28 -13.74 -1.87
N ASN A 171 -29.08 -13.64 -3.19
CA ASN A 171 -29.29 -14.77 -4.10
C ASN A 171 -28.26 -15.87 -3.77
N PRO A 172 -28.66 -17.15 -3.59
CA PRO A 172 -27.72 -18.24 -3.29
C PRO A 172 -26.56 -18.36 -4.29
N ASN A 173 -26.78 -17.90 -5.53
CA ASN A 173 -25.76 -17.86 -6.59
C ASN A 173 -24.64 -16.82 -6.36
N ASP A 174 -24.81 -15.87 -5.44
CA ASP A 174 -23.80 -14.82 -5.16
C ASP A 174 -22.75 -15.26 -4.14
N ILE A 175 -23.04 -16.28 -3.32
CA ILE A 175 -22.22 -16.72 -2.17
C ILE A 175 -20.81 -17.19 -2.58
N ASN A 176 -20.66 -17.66 -3.84
CA ASN A 176 -19.40 -18.20 -4.37
C ASN A 176 -18.71 -17.30 -5.41
N GLN A 177 -19.27 -16.12 -5.70
CA GLN A 177 -18.75 -15.21 -6.73
C GLN A 177 -17.59 -14.34 -6.23
N THR A 178 -17.66 -13.89 -4.97
CA THR A 178 -16.64 -13.05 -4.35
C THR A 178 -15.81 -13.86 -3.36
N ASN A 179 -14.49 -13.90 -3.57
CA ASN A 179 -13.54 -14.51 -2.64
C ASN A 179 -12.73 -13.42 -1.95
N VAL A 180 -12.75 -13.41 -0.61
CA VAL A 180 -11.86 -12.59 0.21
C VAL A 180 -10.67 -13.46 0.62
N LEU A 181 -9.45 -13.07 0.24
CA LEU A 181 -8.22 -13.75 0.64
C LEU A 181 -7.44 -12.85 1.61
N ILE A 182 -7.28 -13.31 2.86
CA ILE A 182 -6.50 -12.61 3.88
C ILE A 182 -5.12 -13.26 3.98
N VAL A 183 -4.08 -12.47 3.78
CA VAL A 183 -2.68 -12.90 3.87
C VAL A 183 -1.88 -11.97 4.78
N ASP A 184 -0.72 -12.43 5.22
CA ASP A 184 0.16 -11.72 6.14
C ASP A 184 1.46 -11.33 5.43
N ARG A 185 1.87 -10.06 5.55
CA ARG A 185 3.09 -9.53 4.91
C ARG A 185 4.34 -10.31 5.29
N ARG A 186 4.37 -10.98 6.44
CA ARG A 186 5.49 -11.85 6.85
C ARG A 186 5.74 -13.01 5.89
N GLU A 187 4.74 -13.42 5.10
CA GLU A 187 4.93 -14.46 4.09
C GLU A 187 5.78 -13.98 2.91
N ASP A 188 5.76 -12.69 2.61
CA ASP A 188 6.55 -12.05 1.55
C ASP A 188 7.15 -10.72 2.04
N ALA A 189 8.23 -10.85 2.80
CA ALA A 189 9.05 -9.73 3.24
C ALA A 189 10.06 -9.28 2.17
N ILE A 190 10.08 -9.88 0.97
CA ILE A 190 11.04 -9.56 -0.10
C ILE A 190 10.54 -8.39 -0.94
N THR A 191 9.28 -8.46 -1.41
CA THR A 191 8.66 -7.43 -2.24
C THR A 191 8.84 -6.00 -1.71
N PRO A 192 8.55 -5.67 -0.44
CA PRO A 192 8.72 -4.30 0.09
C PRO A 192 10.18 -3.86 0.24
N LEU A 193 11.14 -4.77 0.11
CA LEU A 193 12.56 -4.43 0.16
C LEU A 193 13.06 -3.97 -1.21
N LEU A 194 12.53 -4.42 -2.34
CA LEU A 194 13.15 -4.20 -3.65
C LEU A 194 13.04 -2.76 -4.16
N ASN A 195 14.08 -2.27 -4.85
CA ASN A 195 13.97 -1.05 -5.64
C ASN A 195 12.92 -1.21 -6.75
N GLN A 196 12.24 -0.12 -7.06
CA GLN A 196 11.07 -0.11 -7.94
C GLN A 196 11.32 0.69 -9.22
N TRP A 197 10.84 0.19 -10.36
CA TRP A 197 11.13 0.76 -11.68
C TRP A 197 9.91 1.10 -12.53
N THR A 198 8.70 0.97 -11.97
CA THR A 198 7.47 1.54 -12.57
C THR A 198 7.19 2.91 -11.98
N TYR A 199 6.60 3.81 -12.74
CA TYR A 199 6.57 5.24 -12.39
C TYR A 199 5.98 5.52 -10.99
N GLN A 200 4.78 5.02 -10.66
CA GLN A 200 4.15 5.23 -9.35
C GLN A 200 4.98 4.61 -8.22
N ALA A 201 5.47 3.39 -8.41
CA ALA A 201 6.23 2.67 -7.40
C ALA A 201 7.59 3.34 -7.14
N MET A 202 8.27 3.79 -8.19
CA MET A 202 9.56 4.47 -8.12
C MET A 202 9.46 5.84 -7.44
N VAL A 203 8.39 6.61 -7.71
CA VAL A 203 8.12 7.86 -7.00
C VAL A 203 7.91 7.59 -5.50
N HIS A 204 7.12 6.59 -5.15
CA HIS A 204 6.88 6.24 -3.75
C HIS A 204 8.14 5.72 -3.03
N GLU A 205 8.97 4.95 -3.73
CA GLU A 205 10.21 4.38 -3.17
C GLU A 205 11.29 5.43 -2.93
N LEU A 206 11.50 6.35 -3.88
CA LEU A 206 12.61 7.31 -3.83
C LEU A 206 12.26 8.67 -3.22
N ILE A 207 11.01 9.11 -3.35
CA ILE A 207 10.55 10.43 -2.91
C ILE A 207 9.46 10.31 -1.83
N GLY A 208 8.55 9.34 -2.00
CA GLY A 208 7.41 9.12 -1.12
C GLY A 208 6.13 9.75 -1.64
N ILE A 209 5.04 8.98 -1.53
CA ILE A 209 3.67 9.44 -1.80
C ILE A 209 2.88 9.32 -0.50
N LYS A 210 2.34 10.43 0.00
CA LYS A 210 1.48 10.46 1.19
C LYS A 210 0.16 11.12 0.84
N ASN A 211 -0.95 10.40 0.92
CA ASN A 211 -2.29 10.90 0.58
C ASN A 211 -2.35 11.58 -0.81
N ASN A 212 -1.77 10.94 -1.84
CA ASN A 212 -1.62 11.47 -3.20
C ASN A 212 -0.77 12.76 -3.31
N ARG A 213 0.02 13.10 -2.30
CA ARG A 213 0.96 14.23 -2.32
C ARG A 213 2.40 13.75 -2.31
N VAL A 214 3.25 14.45 -3.04
CA VAL A 214 4.69 14.25 -3.10
C VAL A 214 5.37 15.55 -2.70
N SER A 215 6.27 15.50 -1.72
CA SER A 215 7.08 16.66 -1.36
C SER A 215 8.37 16.66 -2.16
N LEU A 216 8.59 17.72 -2.92
CA LEU A 216 9.82 17.98 -3.66
C LEU A 216 10.70 19.03 -2.96
N SER A 217 10.44 19.30 -1.68
CA SER A 217 11.21 20.27 -0.86
C SER A 217 12.71 19.97 -0.80
N GLN A 218 13.11 18.71 -0.99
CA GLN A 218 14.51 18.27 -1.01
C GLN A 218 15.16 18.36 -2.40
N VAL A 219 14.40 18.74 -3.43
CA VAL A 219 14.91 18.88 -4.80
C VAL A 219 15.71 20.17 -4.91
N PRO A 220 16.98 20.13 -5.37
CA PRO A 220 17.79 21.34 -5.53
C PRO A 220 17.15 22.33 -6.51
N GLY A 221 17.02 23.59 -6.09
CA GLY A 221 16.48 24.68 -6.90
C GLY A 221 14.96 24.65 -7.10
N ILE A 222 14.22 23.88 -6.29
CA ILE A 222 12.77 23.80 -6.40
C ILE A 222 12.09 25.14 -6.09
N THR A 223 11.09 25.50 -6.88
CA THR A 223 10.25 26.67 -6.60
C THR A 223 9.19 26.34 -5.57
N LYS A 224 8.78 27.31 -4.73
CA LYS A 224 7.70 27.15 -3.74
C LYS A 224 6.42 26.48 -4.27
N GLU A 225 6.04 26.82 -5.50
CA GLU A 225 4.84 26.27 -6.17
C GLU A 225 4.92 24.75 -6.46
N LEU A 226 6.13 24.19 -6.53
CA LEU A 226 6.38 22.78 -6.82
C LEU A 226 6.91 22.02 -5.59
N GLU A 227 7.06 22.67 -4.44
CA GLU A 227 7.51 21.99 -3.20
C GLU A 227 6.57 20.86 -2.77
N GLU A 228 5.29 20.96 -3.11
CA GLU A 228 4.31 19.91 -2.94
C GLU A 228 3.46 19.76 -4.20
N VAL A 229 3.40 18.54 -4.73
CA VAL A 229 2.64 18.23 -5.94
C VAL A 229 1.64 17.11 -5.68
N ILE A 230 0.47 17.21 -6.32
CA ILE A 230 -0.60 16.21 -6.23
C ILE A 230 -0.47 15.22 -7.40
N MET A 231 -0.45 13.94 -7.05
CA MET A 231 -0.37 12.78 -7.94
C MET A 231 -1.68 12.01 -7.86
N ASN A 232 -2.66 12.37 -8.71
CA ASN A 232 -3.96 11.70 -8.76
C ASN A 232 -4.31 11.33 -10.20
N ALA A 233 -4.51 10.04 -10.47
CA ALA A 233 -4.81 9.53 -11.81
C ALA A 233 -6.20 9.95 -12.33
N GLU A 234 -7.14 10.35 -11.46
CA GLU A 234 -8.47 10.80 -11.90
C GLU A 234 -8.45 12.19 -12.54
N TYR A 235 -7.53 13.06 -12.09
CA TYR A 235 -7.42 14.46 -12.55
C TYR A 235 -6.14 14.73 -13.35
N ASP A 236 -5.34 13.70 -13.59
CA ASP A 236 -4.10 13.79 -14.33
C ASP A 236 -3.97 12.63 -15.32
N GLU A 237 -4.37 12.90 -16.56
CA GLU A 237 -4.36 11.93 -17.65
C GLU A 237 -2.95 11.42 -17.98
N PHE A 238 -1.93 12.30 -17.91
CA PHE A 238 -0.55 11.89 -18.16
C PHE A 238 -0.11 10.89 -17.09
N TYR A 239 -0.40 11.18 -15.82
CA TYR A 239 -0.10 10.27 -14.73
C TYR A 239 -0.86 8.95 -14.88
N ALA A 240 -2.17 8.98 -15.15
CA ALA A 240 -3.02 7.80 -15.30
C ALA A 240 -2.50 6.83 -16.36
N ASN A 241 -2.09 7.37 -17.51
CA ASN A 241 -1.56 6.60 -18.62
C ASN A 241 -0.15 6.05 -18.35
N ASN A 242 0.57 6.62 -17.38
CA ASN A 242 1.97 6.30 -17.11
C ASN A 242 2.26 5.67 -15.75
N LEU A 243 1.24 5.44 -14.90
CA LEU A 243 1.37 4.84 -13.55
C LEU A 243 2.33 3.65 -13.53
N PHE A 244 2.19 2.79 -14.54
CA PHE A 244 2.84 1.49 -14.66
C PHE A 244 3.92 1.43 -15.74
N SER A 245 4.21 2.56 -16.40
CA SER A 245 5.29 2.64 -17.38
C SER A 245 6.62 2.41 -16.68
N ASN A 246 7.51 1.64 -17.30
CA ASN A 246 8.85 1.46 -16.74
C ASN A 246 9.68 2.75 -16.88
N PHE A 247 10.82 2.83 -16.17
CA PHE A 247 11.65 4.03 -16.15
C PHE A 247 12.16 4.49 -17.53
N GLY A 248 12.40 3.57 -18.47
CA GLY A 248 12.75 3.92 -19.85
C GLY A 248 11.54 4.48 -20.62
N GLU A 249 10.40 3.82 -20.53
CA GLU A 249 9.15 4.25 -21.16
C GLU A 249 8.70 5.63 -20.69
N ILE A 250 8.75 5.91 -19.37
CA ILE A 250 8.34 7.22 -18.84
C ILE A 250 9.28 8.35 -19.31
N ALA A 251 10.58 8.07 -19.48
CA ALA A 251 11.53 9.03 -20.03
C ALA A 251 11.23 9.36 -21.51
N THR A 252 10.78 8.38 -22.30
CA THR A 252 10.31 8.61 -23.66
C THR A 252 8.98 9.36 -23.68
N ASN A 253 8.02 8.97 -22.83
CA ASN A 253 6.69 9.57 -22.80
C ASN A 253 6.72 11.03 -22.31
N ILE A 254 7.61 11.39 -21.39
CA ILE A 254 7.78 12.79 -20.97
C ILE A 254 8.40 13.65 -22.07
N LYS A 255 9.30 13.09 -22.87
CA LYS A 255 9.83 13.76 -24.06
C LYS A 255 8.72 14.04 -25.07
N GLY A 256 7.88 13.05 -25.37
CA GLY A 256 6.72 13.23 -26.24
C GLY A 256 5.72 14.26 -25.70
N LEU A 257 5.48 14.28 -24.39
CA LEU A 257 4.65 15.32 -23.75
C LEU A 257 5.24 16.72 -23.97
N MET A 258 6.56 16.85 -23.85
CA MET A 258 7.26 18.12 -24.07
C MET A 258 7.21 18.56 -25.53
N GLU A 259 7.47 17.66 -26.48
CA GLU A 259 7.42 17.93 -27.92
C GLU A 259 6.02 18.41 -28.35
N HIS A 260 4.96 17.70 -27.93
CA HIS A 260 3.59 18.09 -28.19
C HIS A 260 3.27 19.49 -27.63
N PHE A 261 3.81 19.80 -26.46
CA PHE A 261 3.65 21.12 -25.85
C PHE A 261 4.42 22.22 -26.61
N GLN A 262 5.64 21.94 -27.11
CA GLN A 262 6.41 22.87 -27.93
C GLN A 262 5.72 23.16 -29.27
N GLU A 263 5.17 22.13 -29.94
CA GLU A 263 4.41 22.25 -31.19
C GLU A 263 3.20 23.16 -31.00
N LYS A 264 2.40 22.91 -29.95
CA LYS A 264 1.20 23.69 -29.64
C LYS A 264 1.50 25.17 -29.39
N HIS A 265 2.69 25.49 -28.87
CA HIS A 265 3.10 26.85 -28.54
C HIS A 265 4.17 27.43 -29.49
N LYS A 266 4.43 26.79 -30.64
CA LYS A 266 5.36 27.25 -31.68
C LYS A 266 6.77 27.57 -31.18
N SER A 267 7.30 26.78 -30.24
CA SER A 267 8.68 26.88 -29.79
C SER A 267 9.59 25.98 -30.63
N GLN A 268 10.77 26.47 -31.04
CA GLN A 268 11.74 25.75 -31.87
C GLN A 268 12.98 25.25 -31.11
N SER A 269 12.96 25.30 -29.77
CA SER A 269 14.12 24.86 -28.98
C SER A 269 14.35 23.35 -29.12
N LYS A 270 15.58 22.95 -29.43
CA LYS A 270 15.98 21.54 -29.49
C LYS A 270 16.03 20.97 -28.06
N ILE A 271 15.24 19.94 -27.79
CA ILE A 271 15.20 19.26 -26.48
C ILE A 271 15.59 17.79 -26.69
N GLU A 272 16.77 17.39 -26.19
CA GLU A 272 17.28 16.03 -26.37
C GLU A 272 17.28 15.22 -25.07
N SER A 273 17.42 15.90 -23.93
CA SER A 273 17.53 15.27 -22.61
C SER A 273 16.50 15.79 -21.59
N ILE A 274 16.30 15.05 -20.50
CA ILE A 274 15.47 15.47 -19.36
C ILE A 274 16.03 16.74 -18.70
N GLY A 275 17.35 16.93 -18.73
CA GLY A 275 17.99 18.16 -18.25
C GLY A 275 17.60 19.38 -19.10
N ASP A 276 17.55 19.21 -20.41
CA ASP A 276 17.13 20.28 -21.33
C ASP A 276 15.67 20.64 -21.10
N MET A 277 14.80 19.65 -20.88
CA MET A 277 13.39 19.88 -20.54
C MET A 277 13.24 20.73 -19.27
N LYS A 278 13.96 20.38 -18.20
CA LYS A 278 13.91 21.13 -16.93
C LYS A 278 14.40 22.57 -17.15
N THR A 279 15.55 22.73 -17.79
CA THR A 279 16.14 24.04 -18.09
C THR A 279 15.22 24.90 -18.95
N PHE A 280 14.53 24.31 -19.93
CA PHE A 280 13.54 25.00 -20.74
C PHE A 280 12.39 25.53 -19.87
N ILE A 281 11.84 24.73 -18.96
CA ILE A 281 10.73 25.15 -18.10
C ILE A 281 11.15 26.29 -17.15
N GLU A 282 12.38 26.25 -16.65
CA GLU A 282 12.95 27.30 -15.80
C GLU A 282 13.17 28.61 -16.57
N ASN A 283 13.69 28.54 -17.80
CA ASN A 283 13.99 29.71 -18.62
C ASN A 283 12.76 30.38 -19.24
N TYR A 284 11.61 29.70 -19.29
CA TYR A 284 10.39 30.28 -19.81
C TYR A 284 9.19 30.17 -18.84
N PRO A 285 9.12 31.04 -17.81
CA PRO A 285 8.10 30.99 -16.75
C PRO A 285 6.66 31.12 -17.25
N GLN A 286 6.44 31.78 -18.38
CA GLN A 286 5.12 31.84 -19.04
C GLN A 286 4.59 30.46 -19.42
N PHE A 287 5.47 29.52 -19.80
CA PHE A 287 5.08 28.13 -20.10
C PHE A 287 4.76 27.34 -18.83
N LYS A 288 5.41 27.64 -17.71
CA LYS A 288 5.08 27.09 -16.38
C LYS A 288 3.64 27.41 -15.99
N LYS A 289 3.17 28.63 -16.29
CA LYS A 289 1.78 29.05 -16.08
C LYS A 289 0.79 28.39 -17.05
N LEU A 290 1.25 27.97 -18.23
CA LEU A 290 0.42 27.38 -19.29
C LEU A 290 0.19 25.87 -19.14
N SER A 291 1.09 25.13 -18.47
CA SER A 291 0.89 23.70 -18.20
C SER A 291 1.55 23.23 -16.91
N GLY A 292 0.74 23.16 -15.84
CA GLY A 292 1.16 22.59 -14.55
C GLY A 292 1.53 21.10 -14.64
N THR A 293 0.86 20.34 -15.51
CA THR A 293 1.14 18.90 -15.72
C THR A 293 2.54 18.67 -16.28
N VAL A 294 2.95 19.41 -17.31
CA VAL A 294 4.30 19.30 -17.92
C VAL A 294 5.35 19.64 -16.88
N SER A 295 5.22 20.78 -16.20
CA SER A 295 6.16 21.21 -15.17
C SER A 295 6.29 20.20 -14.03
N LYS A 296 5.17 19.66 -13.54
CA LYS A 296 5.14 18.64 -12.50
C LYS A 296 5.90 17.38 -12.91
N HIS A 297 5.51 16.76 -14.03
CA HIS A 297 6.07 15.45 -14.40
C HIS A 297 7.51 15.53 -14.89
N VAL A 298 7.91 16.60 -15.59
CA VAL A 298 9.32 16.84 -15.95
C VAL A 298 10.16 16.97 -14.67
N THR A 299 9.69 17.73 -13.67
CA THR A 299 10.42 17.90 -12.42
C THR A 299 10.57 16.58 -11.66
N ILE A 300 9.50 15.80 -11.54
CA ILE A 300 9.55 14.49 -10.85
C ILE A 300 10.50 13.54 -11.59
N VAL A 301 10.35 13.37 -12.92
CA VAL A 301 11.19 12.43 -13.69
C VAL A 301 12.66 12.89 -13.71
N SER A 302 12.92 14.19 -13.76
CA SER A 302 14.26 14.76 -13.62
C SER A 302 14.87 14.41 -12.26
N GLU A 303 14.10 14.54 -11.18
CA GLU A 303 14.57 14.17 -9.85
C GLU A 303 14.82 12.66 -9.72
N LEU A 304 13.93 11.81 -10.24
CA LEU A 304 14.15 10.36 -10.28
C LEU A 304 15.44 10.01 -11.01
N SER A 305 15.68 10.60 -12.18
CA SER A 305 16.92 10.42 -12.95
C SER A 305 18.16 10.86 -12.17
N ARG A 306 18.09 12.01 -11.50
CA ARG A 306 19.16 12.51 -10.62
C ARG A 306 19.46 11.53 -9.49
N LEU A 307 18.44 11.02 -8.79
CA LEU A 307 18.60 10.08 -7.67
C LEU A 307 19.17 8.73 -8.14
N VAL A 308 18.73 8.22 -9.29
CA VAL A 308 19.27 7.00 -9.90
C VAL A 308 20.77 7.13 -10.18
N GLY A 309 21.19 8.24 -10.80
CA GLY A 309 22.59 8.49 -11.10
C GLY A 309 23.44 8.79 -9.85
N LEU A 310 22.89 9.58 -8.92
CA LEU A 310 23.58 9.96 -7.69
C LEU A 310 23.89 8.74 -6.80
N TYR A 311 22.93 7.83 -6.69
CA TYR A 311 23.03 6.67 -5.81
C TYR A 311 23.37 5.36 -6.53
N ASN A 312 23.67 5.43 -7.83
CA ASN A 312 24.02 4.29 -8.68
C ASN A 312 23.01 3.13 -8.56
N LEU A 313 21.72 3.46 -8.58
CA LEU A 313 20.63 2.53 -8.25
C LEU A 313 20.48 1.37 -9.26
N LEU A 314 20.99 1.53 -10.48
CA LEU A 314 21.00 0.46 -11.48
C LEU A 314 21.85 -0.73 -11.02
N GLU A 315 23.07 -0.48 -10.52
CA GLU A 315 23.97 -1.55 -10.04
C GLU A 315 23.43 -2.20 -8.74
N VAL A 316 22.82 -1.39 -7.87
CA VAL A 316 22.15 -1.90 -6.66
C VAL A 316 21.01 -2.82 -7.06
N SER A 317 20.12 -2.37 -7.94
CA SER A 317 18.95 -3.15 -8.36
C SER A 317 19.33 -4.41 -9.14
N GLU A 318 20.34 -4.36 -10.00
CA GLU A 318 20.88 -5.57 -10.64
C GLU A 318 21.33 -6.60 -9.58
N THR A 319 22.01 -6.13 -8.54
CA THR A 319 22.46 -7.01 -7.44
C THR A 319 21.28 -7.56 -6.63
N GLU A 320 20.24 -6.76 -6.38
CA GLU A 320 19.00 -7.21 -5.73
C GLU A 320 18.31 -8.32 -6.53
N GLN A 321 18.11 -8.10 -7.83
CA GLN A 321 17.45 -9.06 -8.72
C GLN A 321 18.27 -10.34 -8.86
N HIS A 322 19.59 -10.21 -8.97
CA HIS A 322 20.49 -11.36 -8.98
C HIS A 322 20.37 -12.15 -7.68
N LEU A 323 20.40 -11.49 -6.53
CA LEU A 323 20.27 -12.12 -5.22
C LEU A 323 18.94 -12.88 -5.06
N VAL A 324 17.82 -12.27 -5.46
CA VAL A 324 16.48 -12.83 -5.26
C VAL A 324 16.14 -13.93 -6.28
N CYS A 325 16.56 -13.78 -7.54
CA CYS A 325 16.07 -14.64 -8.63
C CYS A 325 17.04 -15.74 -9.07
N GLN A 326 18.35 -15.47 -9.17
CA GLN A 326 19.26 -16.32 -9.98
C GLN A 326 20.71 -16.42 -9.49
N GLY A 327 21.05 -15.86 -8.33
CA GLY A 327 22.44 -15.63 -7.93
C GLY A 327 23.14 -16.81 -7.28
N ASP A 328 24.37 -17.07 -7.72
CA ASP A 328 25.31 -17.91 -6.96
C ASP A 328 25.71 -17.20 -5.66
N HIS A 329 25.77 -17.95 -4.56
CA HIS A 329 26.07 -17.39 -3.24
C HIS A 329 27.37 -16.59 -3.23
N ASN A 330 28.45 -17.13 -3.81
CA ASN A 330 29.76 -16.51 -3.72
C ASN A 330 29.82 -15.23 -4.57
N ASP A 331 29.23 -15.24 -5.77
CA ASP A 331 29.14 -14.04 -6.61
C ASP A 331 28.34 -12.93 -5.93
N VAL A 332 27.18 -13.25 -5.34
CA VAL A 332 26.37 -12.29 -4.58
C VAL A 332 27.17 -11.67 -3.43
N VAL A 333 27.89 -12.48 -2.65
CA VAL A 333 28.73 -11.99 -1.54
C VAL A 333 29.81 -11.02 -2.06
N GLN A 334 30.48 -11.32 -3.17
CA GLN A 334 31.51 -10.45 -3.72
C GLN A 334 30.93 -9.13 -4.24
N LYS A 335 29.77 -9.18 -4.92
CA LYS A 335 29.04 -7.97 -5.37
C LYS A 335 28.65 -7.08 -4.19
N ILE A 336 28.10 -7.65 -3.11
CA ILE A 336 27.76 -6.88 -1.90
C ILE A 336 29.02 -6.27 -1.27
N LYS A 337 30.12 -7.02 -1.12
CA LYS A 337 31.39 -6.50 -0.59
C LYS A 337 31.94 -5.34 -1.41
N ARG A 338 31.78 -5.37 -2.75
CA ARG A 338 32.15 -4.25 -3.63
C ARG A 338 31.27 -3.03 -3.39
N LEU A 339 29.95 -3.20 -3.32
CA LEU A 339 29.00 -2.11 -3.12
C LEU A 339 29.11 -1.45 -1.75
N ILE A 340 29.41 -2.20 -0.69
CA ILE A 340 29.67 -1.66 0.66
C ILE A 340 30.76 -0.58 0.63
N LYS A 341 31.80 -0.77 -0.18
CA LYS A 341 32.96 0.12 -0.29
C LYS A 341 32.74 1.32 -1.22
N ASN A 342 31.61 1.37 -1.93
CA ASN A 342 31.32 2.44 -2.89
C ASN A 342 30.53 3.55 -2.20
N ASP A 343 31.14 4.72 -2.00
CA ASP A 343 30.56 5.86 -1.28
C ASP A 343 29.32 6.47 -1.98
N LYS A 344 29.08 6.16 -3.26
CA LYS A 344 27.85 6.60 -3.95
C LYS A 344 26.60 5.87 -3.47
N ILE A 345 26.72 4.64 -2.96
CA ILE A 345 25.57 3.84 -2.56
C ILE A 345 25.02 4.37 -1.23
N ARG A 346 23.70 4.48 -1.04
CA ARG A 346 23.17 4.93 0.25
C ARG A 346 23.27 3.82 1.29
N ASP A 347 23.36 4.22 2.55
CA ASP A 347 23.28 3.27 3.67
C ASP A 347 21.98 2.46 3.66
N LEU A 348 20.88 3.09 3.22
CA LEU A 348 19.61 2.43 3.02
C LEU A 348 19.71 1.32 1.94
N ASP A 349 20.40 1.57 0.84
CA ASP A 349 20.55 0.57 -0.24
C ASP A 349 21.45 -0.60 0.21
N ILE A 350 22.48 -0.35 1.02
CA ILE A 350 23.28 -1.42 1.63
C ILE A 350 22.45 -2.23 2.62
N LEU A 351 21.66 -1.57 3.47
CA LEU A 351 20.76 -2.26 4.40
C LEU A 351 19.80 -3.18 3.65
N ARG A 352 19.25 -2.72 2.52
CA ARG A 352 18.37 -3.51 1.65
C ARG A 352 19.06 -4.78 1.16
N LEU A 353 20.26 -4.65 0.58
CA LEU A 353 21.05 -5.79 0.08
C LEU A 353 21.35 -6.81 1.19
N LEU A 354 21.74 -6.33 2.38
CA LEU A 354 22.00 -7.19 3.54
C LEU A 354 20.73 -7.90 4.03
N SER A 355 19.57 -7.21 3.99
CA SER A 355 18.28 -7.77 4.42
C SER A 355 17.80 -8.85 3.46
N LEU A 356 17.90 -8.59 2.15
CA LEU A 356 17.63 -9.59 1.12
C LEU A 356 18.56 -10.79 1.25
N TYR A 357 19.87 -10.57 1.45
CA TYR A 357 20.85 -11.64 1.64
C TYR A 357 20.50 -12.49 2.87
N ALA A 358 20.19 -11.84 3.99
CA ALA A 358 19.80 -12.50 5.23
C ALA A 358 18.58 -13.42 5.01
N LEU A 359 17.54 -12.91 4.35
CA LEU A 359 16.33 -13.67 4.05
C LEU A 359 16.60 -14.80 3.03
N ARG A 360 17.48 -14.62 2.05
CA ARG A 360 17.78 -15.63 1.03
C ARG A 360 18.62 -16.78 1.58
N TYR A 361 19.67 -16.46 2.32
CA TYR A 361 20.71 -17.40 2.72
C TYR A 361 20.68 -17.76 4.20
N GLU A 362 19.54 -17.59 4.88
CA GLU A 362 19.33 -17.84 6.31
C GLU A 362 19.92 -19.20 6.78
N ARG A 363 19.71 -20.28 5.99
CA ARG A 363 20.23 -21.63 6.27
C ARG A 363 21.36 -22.09 5.34
N HIS A 364 21.96 -21.18 4.58
CA HIS A 364 23.07 -21.54 3.70
C HIS A 364 24.28 -21.99 4.52
N ALA A 365 24.95 -23.08 4.12
CA ALA A 365 26.07 -23.64 4.88
C ALA A 365 27.24 -22.66 5.03
N SER A 366 27.45 -21.83 4.01
CA SER A 366 28.48 -20.78 3.98
C SER A 366 27.90 -19.38 4.25
N ASN A 367 26.87 -19.24 5.07
CA ASN A 367 26.25 -17.95 5.36
C ASN A 367 27.28 -16.94 5.92
N GLU A 368 27.53 -15.86 5.18
CA GLU A 368 28.49 -14.80 5.49
C GLU A 368 27.84 -13.53 6.07
N LEU A 369 26.59 -13.59 6.56
CA LEU A 369 25.87 -12.41 7.04
C LEU A 369 26.64 -11.63 8.12
N ASN A 370 27.26 -12.32 9.08
CA ASN A 370 28.05 -11.66 10.14
C ASN A 370 29.30 -10.98 9.59
N THR A 371 29.97 -11.60 8.60
CA THR A 371 31.11 -11.02 7.89
C THR A 371 30.70 -9.76 7.14
N LEU A 372 29.57 -9.83 6.41
CA LEU A 372 29.03 -8.67 5.69
C LEU A 372 28.65 -7.53 6.65
N LYS A 373 28.00 -7.83 7.78
CA LYS A 373 27.70 -6.84 8.83
C LYS A 373 28.96 -6.17 9.37
N TYR A 374 30.01 -6.95 9.64
CA TYR A 374 31.29 -6.42 10.10
C TYR A 374 31.94 -5.49 9.07
N GLU A 375 32.04 -5.93 7.81
CA GLU A 375 32.58 -5.12 6.71
C GLU A 375 31.78 -3.82 6.52
N THR A 376 30.44 -3.90 6.60
CA THR A 376 29.58 -2.73 6.53
C THR A 376 29.83 -1.76 7.69
N GLN A 377 29.91 -2.23 8.93
CA GLN A 377 30.14 -1.35 10.07
C GLN A 377 31.54 -0.70 10.02
N LYS A 378 32.54 -1.45 9.54
CA LYS A 378 33.91 -0.96 9.35
C LYS A 378 33.99 0.17 8.32
N HIS A 379 33.28 0.04 7.20
CA HIS A 379 33.36 1.00 6.09
C HIS A 379 32.36 2.16 6.17
N ARG A 380 31.15 1.92 6.70
CA ARG A 380 30.03 2.88 6.62
C ARG A 380 29.53 3.41 7.95
N LYS A 381 29.74 2.68 9.04
CA LYS A 381 29.22 3.01 10.39
C LYS A 381 27.70 3.24 10.36
N LEU A 382 26.95 2.20 9.98
CA LEU A 382 25.49 2.31 9.91
C LEU A 382 24.88 2.70 11.26
N PRO A 383 23.75 3.45 11.26
CA PRO A 383 22.98 3.72 12.47
C PRO A 383 22.52 2.43 13.16
N ASP A 384 22.47 2.45 14.50
CA ASP A 384 22.03 1.30 15.32
C ASP A 384 20.65 0.77 14.91
N LYS A 385 19.74 1.68 14.51
CA LYS A 385 18.41 1.34 13.99
C LYS A 385 18.48 0.32 12.84
N TYR A 386 19.45 0.47 11.94
CA TYR A 386 19.61 -0.41 10.78
C TYR A 386 20.20 -1.77 11.17
N ILE A 387 21.12 -1.79 12.13
CA ILE A 387 21.66 -3.04 12.69
C ILE A 387 20.56 -3.84 13.39
N GLN A 388 19.70 -3.17 14.16
CA GLN A 388 18.52 -3.78 14.79
C GLN A 388 17.54 -4.31 13.75
N PHE A 389 17.28 -3.56 12.68
CA PHE A 389 16.41 -4.00 11.60
C PHE A 389 16.89 -5.30 10.94
N LEU A 390 18.19 -5.48 10.74
CA LEU A 390 18.75 -6.73 10.17
C LEU A 390 18.51 -7.98 11.02
N GLN A 391 18.33 -7.83 12.33
CA GLN A 391 17.92 -8.92 13.21
C GLN A 391 16.40 -9.09 13.16
N ALA A 392 15.68 -7.98 13.31
CA ALA A 392 14.22 -7.94 13.30
C ALA A 392 13.61 -8.54 12.02
N ILE A 393 14.21 -8.30 10.84
CA ILE A 393 13.67 -8.79 9.56
C ILE A 393 13.70 -10.33 9.45
N LEU A 394 14.70 -10.99 10.03
CA LEU A 394 14.78 -12.45 10.08
C LEU A 394 13.73 -13.04 11.03
N GLU A 395 13.50 -12.38 12.16
CA GLU A 395 12.46 -12.77 13.11
C GLU A 395 11.05 -12.47 12.58
N TYR A 396 10.91 -11.43 11.76
CA TYR A 396 9.65 -11.02 11.15
C TYR A 396 9.25 -11.93 9.99
N GLY A 397 10.14 -12.10 9.00
CA GLY A 397 9.85 -12.75 7.71
C GLY A 397 10.80 -13.87 7.32
N GLY A 398 11.56 -14.43 8.28
CA GLY A 398 12.47 -15.55 8.03
C GLY A 398 11.78 -16.87 7.67
N LEU A 399 12.56 -17.94 7.48
CA LEU A 399 12.08 -19.26 7.05
C LEU A 399 11.06 -19.90 8.00
N LYS A 400 11.02 -19.47 9.26
CA LYS A 400 10.01 -19.94 10.23
C LYS A 400 8.57 -19.52 9.85
N PHE A 401 8.43 -18.39 9.16
CA PHE A 401 7.13 -17.81 8.81
C PHE A 401 6.79 -17.95 7.33
N ARG A 402 7.80 -18.22 6.48
CA ARG A 402 7.63 -18.45 5.05
C ARG A 402 7.32 -19.92 4.77
N GLN A 403 6.09 -20.20 4.34
CA GLN A 403 5.70 -21.52 3.82
C GLN A 403 5.90 -21.64 2.31
N ALA A 404 5.83 -20.51 1.60
CA ALA A 404 6.05 -20.44 0.17
C ALA A 404 7.56 -20.36 -0.17
N ASP A 405 7.94 -21.01 -1.27
CA ASP A 405 9.29 -20.87 -1.84
C ASP A 405 9.39 -19.56 -2.62
N LEU A 406 9.60 -18.45 -1.90
CA LEU A 406 9.71 -17.10 -2.47
C LEU A 406 10.84 -16.93 -3.50
N PHE A 407 11.81 -17.85 -3.50
CA PHE A 407 12.99 -17.76 -4.35
C PHE A 407 12.98 -18.78 -5.49
N ASN A 408 11.83 -19.44 -5.74
CA ASN A 408 11.67 -20.46 -6.78
C ASN A 408 12.77 -21.53 -6.74
N THR A 409 13.23 -21.90 -5.55
CA THR A 409 14.42 -22.72 -5.36
C THR A 409 14.24 -24.18 -5.78
N GLN A 410 13.02 -24.67 -6.05
CA GLN A 410 12.83 -26.09 -6.41
C GLN A 410 11.71 -26.31 -7.46
N THR A 411 12.09 -26.45 -8.74
CA THR A 411 11.68 -27.57 -9.64
C THR A 411 12.16 -27.30 -11.10
N PRO A 412 12.58 -28.33 -11.85
CA PRO A 412 12.91 -28.22 -13.28
C PRO A 412 11.78 -27.60 -14.13
N MET A 413 10.53 -27.80 -13.73
CA MET A 413 9.33 -27.22 -14.36
C MET A 413 9.16 -25.71 -14.13
N ALA A 414 9.68 -25.16 -13.01
CA ALA A 414 9.68 -23.72 -12.75
C ALA A 414 10.69 -23.01 -13.67
N ILE A 415 11.86 -23.63 -13.88
CA ILE A 415 12.89 -23.20 -14.83
C ILE A 415 12.33 -23.19 -16.26
N THR A 416 11.57 -24.22 -16.68
CA THR A 416 10.96 -24.25 -18.02
C THR A 416 9.89 -23.17 -18.22
N ARG A 417 9.11 -22.82 -17.19
CA ARG A 417 8.15 -21.70 -17.25
C ARG A 417 8.83 -20.35 -17.31
N GLN A 418 9.97 -20.19 -16.65
CA GLN A 418 10.78 -18.98 -16.70
C GLN A 418 11.40 -18.79 -18.10
N PHE A 419 11.86 -19.89 -18.73
CA PHE A 419 12.33 -19.91 -20.11
C PHE A 419 11.25 -19.54 -21.14
N ILE A 420 10.01 -20.01 -20.97
CA ILE A 420 8.89 -19.67 -21.87
C ILE A 420 8.42 -18.21 -21.68
N ARG A 421 8.61 -17.62 -20.49
CA ARG A 421 8.31 -16.20 -20.22
C ARG A 421 9.29 -15.25 -20.92
N GLY A 422 10.58 -15.61 -21.01
CA GLY A 422 11.60 -14.83 -21.72
C GLY A 422 11.39 -14.69 -23.25
N LEU A 423 10.39 -15.38 -23.82
CA LEU A 423 10.01 -15.27 -25.24
C LEU A 423 8.94 -14.19 -25.52
N ARG A 424 8.44 -13.47 -24.50
CA ARG A 424 7.30 -12.52 -24.64
C ARG A 424 7.61 -11.04 -24.39
N GLY A 425 8.88 -10.67 -24.26
CA GLY A 425 9.29 -9.27 -24.10
C GLY A 425 10.75 -9.20 -23.68
N VAL A 426 11.38 -8.03 -23.88
CA VAL A 426 12.74 -7.79 -23.40
C VAL A 426 12.70 -7.81 -21.88
N ASP A 427 13.23 -8.86 -21.25
CA ASP A 427 13.27 -8.98 -19.80
C ASP A 427 14.07 -7.79 -19.22
N ASN A 428 13.40 -6.95 -18.44
CA ASN A 428 14.05 -5.88 -17.71
C ASN A 428 14.89 -6.50 -16.59
N VAL A 429 16.22 -6.46 -16.72
CA VAL A 429 17.16 -7.01 -15.73
C VAL A 429 16.94 -6.44 -14.33
N TYR A 430 16.36 -5.24 -14.23
CA TYR A 430 16.09 -4.55 -12.97
C TYR A 430 14.73 -4.91 -12.34
N ALA A 431 13.88 -5.71 -13.03
CA ALA A 431 12.53 -6.05 -12.58
C ALA A 431 12.13 -7.49 -12.99
N GLN A 432 12.91 -8.48 -12.53
CA GLN A 432 12.66 -9.91 -12.79
C GLN A 432 11.80 -10.58 -11.71
N HIS A 433 11.88 -10.07 -10.49
CA HIS A 433 11.12 -10.55 -9.34
C HIS A 433 9.60 -10.52 -9.62
N VAL A 434 8.90 -11.46 -9.01
CA VAL A 434 7.45 -11.57 -9.09
C VAL A 434 6.92 -11.77 -7.67
N PRO A 435 6.08 -10.85 -7.15
CA PRO A 435 5.53 -10.96 -5.80
C PRO A 435 4.70 -12.23 -5.60
N LEU A 436 4.73 -12.78 -4.38
CA LEU A 436 4.02 -14.01 -4.01
C LEU A 436 2.51 -13.93 -4.33
N ILE A 437 1.93 -12.75 -4.14
CA ILE A 437 0.48 -12.53 -4.31
C ILE A 437 -0.02 -12.91 -5.69
N LYS A 438 0.80 -12.74 -6.74
CA LYS A 438 0.44 -13.12 -8.11
C LYS A 438 0.22 -14.63 -8.21
N ASP A 439 1.11 -15.43 -7.62
CA ASP A 439 1.01 -16.89 -7.65
C ASP A 439 -0.17 -17.39 -6.80
N LEU A 440 -0.48 -16.73 -5.68
CA LEU A 440 -1.67 -17.04 -4.88
C LEU A 440 -2.96 -16.79 -5.66
N ILE A 441 -3.04 -15.68 -6.39
CA ILE A 441 -4.20 -15.36 -7.23
C ILE A 441 -4.31 -16.31 -8.40
N ASP A 442 -3.20 -16.63 -9.08
CA ASP A 442 -3.19 -17.59 -10.18
C ASP A 442 -3.68 -18.96 -9.71
N GLN A 443 -3.28 -19.39 -8.51
CA GLN A 443 -3.78 -20.61 -7.89
C GLN A 443 -5.28 -20.50 -7.56
N LEU A 444 -5.73 -19.38 -7.01
CA LEU A 444 -7.14 -19.15 -6.66
C LEU A 444 -8.05 -19.15 -7.92
N LEU A 445 -7.69 -18.40 -8.96
CA LEU A 445 -8.41 -18.34 -10.24
C LEU A 445 -8.48 -19.70 -10.95
N ARG A 446 -7.47 -20.55 -10.76
CA ARG A 446 -7.40 -21.91 -11.31
C ARG A 446 -8.04 -22.97 -10.42
N GLY A 447 -8.56 -22.60 -9.24
CA GLY A 447 -9.10 -23.55 -8.26
C GLY A 447 -8.06 -24.50 -7.66
N LYS A 448 -6.77 -24.09 -7.64
CA LYS A 448 -5.62 -24.87 -7.16
C LYS A 448 -5.08 -24.41 -5.80
N LEU A 449 -5.64 -23.34 -5.24
CA LEU A 449 -5.23 -22.85 -3.92
C LEU A 449 -5.67 -23.87 -2.86
N LYS A 450 -4.70 -24.41 -2.11
CA LYS A 450 -4.91 -25.52 -1.18
C LYS A 450 -5.63 -25.08 0.08
N ASP A 451 -6.68 -25.79 0.48
CA ASP A 451 -7.42 -25.54 1.73
C ASP A 451 -6.60 -25.85 2.99
N THR A 452 -5.56 -26.69 2.88
CA THR A 452 -4.64 -26.96 3.99
C THR A 452 -3.79 -25.75 4.36
N SER A 453 -3.51 -24.87 3.40
CA SER A 453 -2.72 -23.64 3.58
C SER A 453 -3.62 -22.40 3.66
N TYR A 454 -4.71 -22.37 2.91
CA TYR A 454 -5.65 -21.25 2.84
C TYR A 454 -7.11 -21.72 3.06
N PRO A 455 -7.46 -22.20 4.26
CA PRO A 455 -8.82 -22.69 4.54
C PRO A 455 -9.88 -21.59 4.42
N ASN A 456 -11.12 -22.00 4.18
CA ASN A 456 -12.30 -21.14 4.27
C ASN A 456 -12.84 -21.12 5.72
N VAL A 457 -13.10 -19.93 6.27
CA VAL A 457 -13.66 -19.73 7.62
C VAL A 457 -14.98 -20.49 7.80
N ASN A 458 -15.83 -20.45 6.77
CA ASN A 458 -17.18 -21.00 6.80
C ASN A 458 -17.26 -22.43 6.26
N ALA A 459 -16.12 -23.13 6.09
CA ALA A 459 -16.09 -24.50 5.55
C ALA A 459 -16.94 -25.50 6.36
N LYS A 460 -17.19 -25.21 7.64
CA LYS A 460 -18.01 -26.03 8.55
C LYS A 460 -19.46 -25.56 8.66
N ASP A 461 -19.83 -24.43 8.04
CA ASP A 461 -21.20 -23.93 8.09
C ASP A 461 -22.10 -24.81 7.22
N GLN A 462 -23.16 -25.35 7.81
CA GLN A 462 -24.09 -26.27 7.14
C GLN A 462 -24.72 -25.64 5.88
N ILE A 463 -25.00 -24.34 5.91
CA ILE A 463 -25.53 -23.58 4.77
C ILE A 463 -24.51 -23.49 3.64
N TYR A 464 -23.22 -23.28 3.97
CA TYR A 464 -22.15 -23.25 2.98
C TYR A 464 -21.96 -24.63 2.34
N GLN A 465 -21.98 -25.69 3.15
CA GLN A 465 -21.90 -27.07 2.68
C GLN A 465 -23.10 -27.47 1.81
N GLN A 466 -24.33 -27.10 2.21
CA GLN A 466 -25.53 -27.33 1.40
C GLN A 466 -25.44 -26.66 0.03
N ASN A 467 -25.01 -25.39 -0.02
CA ASN A 467 -24.83 -24.66 -1.27
C ASN A 467 -23.74 -25.27 -2.18
N LEU A 468 -22.64 -25.77 -1.61
CA LEU A 468 -21.62 -26.52 -2.34
C LEU A 468 -22.15 -27.85 -2.90
N SER A 469 -22.94 -28.59 -2.11
CA SER A 469 -23.52 -29.87 -2.54
C SER A 469 -24.60 -29.73 -3.63
N LEU A 470 -25.35 -28.62 -3.64
CA LEU A 470 -26.30 -28.28 -4.71
C LEU A 470 -25.60 -28.03 -6.06
N GLN A 471 -24.30 -27.74 -6.06
CA GLN A 471 -23.50 -27.41 -7.25
C GLN A 471 -22.79 -28.63 -7.87
N GLN A 472 -23.11 -29.86 -7.42
CA GLN A 472 -22.64 -31.15 -7.98
C GLN A 472 -21.12 -31.21 -8.29
N GLY A 473 -20.28 -30.59 -7.45
CA GLY A 473 -18.82 -30.66 -7.61
C GLY A 473 -18.24 -29.80 -8.75
N GLN A 474 -19.01 -28.88 -9.34
CA GLN A 474 -18.44 -27.88 -10.25
C GLN A 474 -17.61 -26.86 -9.44
N ILE A 475 -16.32 -26.72 -9.78
CA ILE A 475 -15.46 -25.67 -9.22
C ILE A 475 -15.93 -24.33 -9.80
N ILE A 476 -16.70 -23.57 -9.03
CA ILE A 476 -17.06 -22.19 -9.39
C ILE A 476 -15.80 -21.35 -9.29
N LYS A 477 -15.34 -20.86 -10.45
CA LYS A 477 -14.26 -19.88 -10.49
C LYS A 477 -14.79 -18.57 -9.91
N PRO A 478 -14.06 -17.93 -8.98
CA PRO A 478 -14.46 -16.63 -8.49
C PRO A 478 -14.56 -15.66 -9.67
N SER A 479 -15.68 -14.93 -9.75
CA SER A 479 -15.79 -13.81 -10.69
C SER A 479 -15.02 -12.60 -10.18
N GLU A 480 -14.84 -12.50 -8.86
CA GLU A 480 -14.16 -11.39 -8.19
C GLU A 480 -13.33 -11.86 -6.99
N ILE A 481 -12.14 -11.28 -6.83
CA ILE A 481 -11.21 -11.57 -5.75
C ILE A 481 -10.88 -10.28 -5.02
N ILE A 482 -11.09 -10.25 -3.71
CA ILE A 482 -10.65 -9.16 -2.83
C ILE A 482 -9.51 -9.73 -1.99
N ILE A 483 -8.35 -9.08 -2.01
CA ILE A 483 -7.20 -9.50 -1.22
C ILE A 483 -6.91 -8.45 -0.18
N TYR A 484 -6.66 -8.89 1.04
CA TYR A 484 -6.22 -8.04 2.11
C TYR A 484 -4.89 -8.55 2.67
N VAL A 485 -3.87 -7.69 2.63
CA VAL A 485 -2.57 -7.99 3.22
C VAL A 485 -2.40 -7.28 4.56
N ILE A 486 -2.36 -8.06 5.63
CA ILE A 486 -2.00 -7.59 6.97
C ILE A 486 -0.55 -7.14 6.93
N GLY A 487 -0.25 -5.95 7.45
CA GLY A 487 1.09 -5.37 7.34
C GLY A 487 1.38 -4.71 6.00
N GLY A 488 0.34 -4.49 5.18
CA GLY A 488 0.40 -3.60 4.04
C GLY A 488 0.81 -4.26 2.72
N VAL A 489 0.68 -3.46 1.67
CA VAL A 489 0.93 -3.82 0.27
C VAL A 489 1.99 -2.91 -0.33
N THR A 490 2.46 -3.23 -1.54
CA THR A 490 3.37 -2.36 -2.30
C THR A 490 2.75 -1.96 -3.65
N TYR A 491 3.30 -0.92 -4.28
CA TYR A 491 2.92 -0.58 -5.65
C TYR A 491 3.41 -1.61 -6.69
N GLU A 492 4.42 -2.43 -6.37
CA GLU A 492 4.81 -3.58 -7.20
C GLU A 492 3.68 -4.60 -7.29
N GLU A 493 3.07 -4.94 -6.16
CA GLU A 493 1.92 -5.84 -6.11
C GLU A 493 0.76 -5.23 -6.89
N SER A 494 0.45 -3.94 -6.68
CA SER A 494 -0.58 -3.22 -7.45
C SER A 494 -0.35 -3.32 -8.95
N TYR A 495 0.89 -3.19 -9.42
CA TYR A 495 1.23 -3.34 -10.84
C TYR A 495 0.86 -4.74 -11.36
N HIS A 496 1.23 -5.80 -10.65
CA HIS A 496 0.89 -7.16 -11.05
C HIS A 496 -0.62 -7.41 -11.05
N ILE A 497 -1.35 -6.86 -10.07
CA ILE A 497 -2.82 -6.92 -10.05
C ILE A 497 -3.42 -6.22 -11.27
N GLN A 498 -2.92 -5.04 -11.65
CA GLN A 498 -3.38 -4.35 -12.84
C GLN A 498 -3.15 -5.18 -14.12
N LEU A 499 -1.99 -5.83 -14.24
CA LEU A 499 -1.71 -6.72 -15.38
C LEU A 499 -2.69 -7.89 -15.45
N MET A 500 -3.03 -8.49 -14.31
CA MET A 500 -4.00 -9.59 -14.25
C MET A 500 -5.43 -9.11 -14.57
N ASN A 501 -5.82 -7.92 -14.09
CA ASN A 501 -7.12 -7.33 -14.41
C ASN A 501 -7.29 -7.03 -15.90
N LYS A 502 -6.21 -6.57 -16.57
CA LYS A 502 -6.21 -6.40 -18.05
C LYS A 502 -6.43 -7.72 -18.81
N GLN A 503 -6.13 -8.86 -18.19
CA GLN A 503 -6.32 -10.20 -18.77
C GLN A 503 -7.69 -10.83 -18.45
N SER A 504 -8.66 -10.03 -17.98
CA SER A 504 -10.03 -10.42 -17.61
C SER A 504 -10.24 -10.94 -16.18
N ALA A 505 -9.32 -10.66 -15.26
CA ALA A 505 -9.59 -10.83 -13.83
C ALA A 505 -10.33 -9.61 -13.25
N ARG A 506 -11.04 -9.79 -12.13
CA ARG A 506 -11.56 -8.69 -11.31
C ARG A 506 -11.01 -8.82 -9.90
N ILE A 507 -9.88 -8.17 -9.67
CA ILE A 507 -9.13 -8.26 -8.44
C ILE A 507 -9.03 -6.89 -7.81
N LEU A 508 -9.38 -6.81 -6.53
CA LEU A 508 -9.17 -5.65 -5.69
C LEU A 508 -8.14 -5.98 -4.62
N LEU A 509 -7.02 -5.27 -4.63
CA LEU A 509 -5.96 -5.38 -3.64
C LEU A 509 -6.13 -4.32 -2.57
N GLY A 510 -5.94 -4.70 -1.31
CA GLY A 510 -5.68 -3.72 -0.28
C GLY A 510 -4.86 -4.27 0.86
N GLY A 511 -4.49 -3.36 1.75
CA GLY A 511 -3.72 -3.68 2.93
C GLY A 511 -3.92 -2.63 4.00
N SER A 512 -3.27 -2.84 5.14
CA SER A 512 -3.26 -1.86 6.21
C SER A 512 -2.58 -0.55 5.78
N TYR A 513 -1.44 -0.65 5.11
CA TYR A 513 -0.65 0.48 4.61
C TYR A 513 -0.10 0.20 3.20
N ILE A 514 0.42 1.23 2.52
CA ILE A 514 1.19 1.06 1.27
C ILE A 514 2.64 1.38 1.59
N HIS A 515 3.51 0.37 1.52
CA HIS A 515 4.89 0.49 1.94
C HIS A 515 5.84 0.81 0.78
N ASN A 516 6.74 1.76 1.05
CA ASN A 516 8.09 1.79 0.52
C ASN A 516 9.07 1.19 1.54
N PHE A 517 10.33 1.00 1.16
CA PHE A 517 11.31 0.39 2.05
C PHE A 517 11.48 1.11 3.40
N PRO A 518 11.61 2.45 3.49
CA PRO A 518 11.68 3.17 4.76
C PRO A 518 10.49 2.89 5.70
N SER A 519 9.27 2.96 5.19
CA SER A 519 8.07 2.70 6.01
C SER A 519 7.96 1.24 6.44
N PHE A 520 8.49 0.30 5.64
CA PHE A 520 8.53 -1.11 5.99
C PHE A 520 9.56 -1.40 7.09
N ILE A 521 10.69 -0.67 7.12
CA ILE A 521 11.65 -0.74 8.23
C ILE A 521 10.96 -0.39 9.55
N ASP A 522 10.17 0.69 9.56
CA ASP A 522 9.46 1.13 10.76
C ASP A 522 8.44 0.09 11.22
N GLU A 523 7.65 -0.48 10.30
CA GLU A 523 6.68 -1.55 10.60
C GLU A 523 7.36 -2.76 11.26
N VAL A 524 8.46 -3.23 10.70
CA VAL A 524 9.20 -4.42 11.19
C VAL A 524 9.83 -4.17 12.56
N LEU A 525 10.39 -2.98 12.79
CA LEU A 525 10.97 -2.63 14.08
C LEU A 525 9.92 -2.51 15.20
N VAL A 526 8.69 -2.10 14.88
CA VAL A 526 7.58 -2.11 15.84
C VAL A 526 7.09 -3.54 16.09
N ALA A 527 7.02 -4.37 15.05
CA ALA A 527 6.59 -5.77 15.14
C ALA A 527 7.56 -6.63 15.97
N VAL A 528 8.86 -6.39 15.80
CA VAL A 528 9.94 -7.13 16.47
C VAL A 528 10.88 -6.13 17.15
N PRO A 529 10.50 -5.61 18.33
CA PRO A 529 11.35 -4.70 19.08
C PRO A 529 12.58 -5.42 19.61
N SER A 530 13.73 -4.75 19.54
CA SER A 530 14.99 -5.30 20.04
C SER A 530 14.96 -5.54 21.55
N SER A 531 15.64 -6.58 22.04
CA SER A 531 15.80 -6.83 23.49
C SER A 531 16.46 -5.67 24.24
N LEU A 532 17.26 -4.85 23.54
CA LEU A 532 17.85 -3.61 24.05
C LEU A 532 16.80 -2.50 24.30
N SER A 533 15.72 -2.47 23.52
CA SER A 533 14.61 -1.51 23.70
C SER A 533 13.70 -1.87 24.87
N ALA A 534 13.51 -3.16 25.15
CA ALA A 534 12.74 -3.64 26.29
C ALA A 534 13.36 -3.22 27.63
N ALA A 535 14.69 -3.33 27.76
CA ALA A 535 15.42 -2.88 28.95
C ALA A 535 15.31 -1.36 29.18
N SER A 536 15.26 -0.58 28.10
CA SER A 536 15.14 0.88 28.16
C SER A 536 13.74 1.34 28.60
N ASN A 537 12.69 0.63 28.16
CA ASN A 537 11.31 0.90 28.57
C ASN A 537 11.03 0.44 30.02
N GLU A 538 11.63 -0.66 30.48
CA GLU A 538 11.56 -1.07 31.89
C GLU A 538 12.26 -0.06 32.81
N LEU A 539 13.40 0.50 32.41
CA LEU A 539 14.11 1.57 33.14
C LEU A 539 13.33 2.89 33.21
N LEU A 540 12.51 3.21 32.20
CA LEU A 540 11.66 4.40 32.20
C LEU A 540 10.36 4.18 32.99
N SER A 541 9.82 2.96 33.00
CA SER A 541 8.63 2.61 33.79
C SER A 541 8.93 2.48 35.29
N SER A 542 10.13 2.02 35.65
CA SER A 542 10.58 1.93 37.06
C SER A 542 10.94 3.28 37.68
N LYS A 543 11.25 4.31 36.87
CA LYS A 543 11.43 5.70 37.32
C LYS A 543 10.13 6.50 37.43
N ARG A 544 8.98 5.90 37.08
CA ARG A 544 7.64 6.51 37.20
C ARG A 544 6.74 5.82 38.23
N ARG A 545 7.31 4.94 39.07
CA ARG A 545 6.64 4.40 40.26
C ARG A 545 7.21 5.01 41.52
#